data_AF-A0A8B6CCN8-F1
#
_entry.id   AF-A0A8B6CCN8-F1
#
_cell.length_a   1.000
_cell.length_b   1.000
_cell.length_c   1.000
_cell.angle_alpha   90.00
_cell.angle_beta   90.00
_cell.angle_gamma   90.00
#
_symmetry.space_group_name_H-M   'P 1'
#
loop_
_entity.id
_entity.type
_entity.pdbx_description
1 polymer ?
#
loop_
_entity_poly.entity_id
_entity_poly.type
_entity_poly.pdbx_seq_one_letter_code
_entity_poly.pdbx_strand_id
1 'polypeptide(L)'
;MALFTENFRSLNGFEELRRVASMIKDFDDCKCRSDLESNYAKNLQRLSGKLLKVTSNNIGNLALAFVEEISKPLKLLVEAQIKARKPIEVVVDKSLKNLTDRRMEEYRAKKSAYACAKDYEKGEESKNESKAGNKKHSDKDKIKLEKKCDQYSKSLKKADKDYCELCEKAEAARQEWDLNVLKGSAQLQSLEEERISKMSEYLNQYNSHMSVMGPKITQVTYMMNFLEASHFKLANSFASLDKQQKMEHKFAQYIETTRDKQGVAVSTLRLPANMASEGNSGYDVTSVTLTTLASQGNENETGFADDEFETESIGQCRALYGYEATQHDELTLTEGDIINLYDKQQDGWWQGECGGKIGIFPATYVQEI
;
A
#
# COMPACT_ATOMS: atom_id res chain seq x y z
N MET A 1 52.25 -11.27 56.76
CA MET A 1 53.43 -11.98 56.22
C MET A 1 53.95 -13.05 57.18
N ALA A 2 54.23 -12.77 58.46
CA ALA A 2 54.76 -13.77 59.40
C ALA A 2 53.79 -14.92 59.76
N LEU A 3 52.47 -14.67 59.85
CA LEU A 3 51.45 -15.72 60.03
C LEU A 3 51.16 -16.56 58.78
N PHE A 4 51.68 -16.15 57.62
CA PHE A 4 51.46 -16.86 56.35
C PHE A 4 52.45 -18.02 56.18
N THR A 5 53.63 -17.95 56.80
CA THR A 5 54.72 -18.91 56.63
C THR A 5 54.65 -20.14 57.53
N GLU A 6 53.98 -20.07 58.70
CA GLU A 6 54.00 -21.16 59.68
C GLU A 6 53.04 -22.31 59.37
N ASN A 7 51.94 -22.07 58.64
CA ASN A 7 50.96 -23.11 58.28
C ASN A 7 51.35 -23.98 57.07
N PHE A 8 52.31 -23.57 56.24
CA PHE A 8 52.71 -24.31 55.03
C PHE A 8 53.61 -25.53 55.28
N ARG A 9 54.19 -25.66 56.48
CA ARG A 9 55.02 -26.82 56.85
C ARG A 9 54.23 -28.00 57.44
N SER A 10 52.91 -27.86 57.58
CA SER A 10 52.03 -28.96 57.97
C SER A 10 51.69 -29.85 56.76
N LEU A 11 51.30 -31.11 57.00
CA LEU A 11 51.01 -32.10 55.93
C LEU A 11 49.96 -31.61 54.90
N ASN A 12 49.09 -30.67 55.30
CA ASN A 12 48.01 -30.11 54.47
C ASN A 12 48.27 -28.66 54.01
N GLY A 13 49.40 -28.04 54.38
CA GLY A 13 49.66 -26.64 54.07
C GLY A 13 49.64 -26.34 52.56
N PHE A 14 50.14 -27.27 51.74
CA PHE A 14 50.12 -27.14 50.28
C PHE A 14 48.70 -27.19 49.68
N GLU A 15 47.75 -27.80 50.39
CA GLU A 15 46.33 -27.88 50.03
C GLU A 15 45.62 -26.54 50.24
N GLU A 16 45.96 -25.82 51.32
CA GLU A 16 45.51 -24.45 51.58
C GLU A 16 46.05 -23.48 50.51
N LEU A 17 47.29 -23.68 50.04
CA LEU A 17 47.86 -22.92 48.91
C LEU A 17 47.08 -23.15 47.61
N ARG A 18 46.68 -24.40 47.33
CA ARG A 18 45.80 -24.70 46.18
C ARG A 18 44.42 -24.08 46.34
N ARG A 19 43.85 -24.04 47.55
CA ARG A 19 42.59 -23.35 47.82
C ARG A 19 42.69 -21.85 47.56
N VAL A 20 43.72 -21.20 48.07
CA VAL A 20 43.93 -19.76 47.85
C VAL A 20 44.17 -19.47 46.36
N ALA A 21 44.95 -20.30 45.65
CA ALA A 21 45.12 -20.18 44.20
C ALA A 21 43.81 -20.41 43.44
N SER A 22 42.95 -21.32 43.89
CA SER A 22 41.59 -21.52 43.35
C SER A 22 40.71 -20.30 43.59
N MET A 23 40.73 -19.71 44.79
CA MET A 23 39.95 -18.50 45.10
C MET A 23 40.39 -17.30 44.26
N ILE A 24 41.70 -17.15 43.99
CA ILE A 24 42.22 -16.09 43.10
C ILE A 24 41.67 -16.26 41.68
N LYS A 25 41.63 -17.50 41.17
CA LYS A 25 41.05 -17.81 39.86
C LYS A 25 39.55 -17.49 39.82
N ASP A 26 38.80 -17.82 40.88
CA ASP A 26 37.38 -17.50 40.99
C ASP A 26 37.13 -15.97 41.01
N PHE A 27 38.04 -15.19 41.62
CA PHE A 27 38.02 -13.72 41.59
C PHE A 27 38.25 -13.14 40.18
N ASP A 28 39.20 -13.70 39.41
CA ASP A 28 39.46 -13.28 38.02
C ASP A 28 38.25 -13.60 37.11
N ASP A 29 37.61 -14.76 37.32
CA ASP A 29 36.40 -15.15 36.58
C ASP A 29 35.20 -14.24 36.93
N CYS A 30 35.09 -13.76 38.18
CA CYS A 30 34.08 -12.79 38.59
C CYS A 30 34.31 -11.39 37.98
N LYS A 31 35.56 -10.95 37.87
CA LYS A 31 35.91 -9.69 37.18
C LYS A 31 35.57 -9.76 35.70
N CYS A 32 35.97 -10.84 35.03
CA CYS A 32 35.64 -11.08 33.62
C CYS A 32 34.12 -11.06 33.40
N ARG A 33 33.35 -11.66 34.32
CA ARG A 33 31.89 -11.62 34.28
C ARG A 33 31.31 -10.20 34.41
N SER A 34 31.79 -9.42 35.38
CA SER A 34 31.33 -8.02 35.56
C SER A 34 31.57 -7.18 34.29
N ASP A 35 32.73 -7.35 33.66
CA ASP A 35 33.05 -6.68 32.40
C ASP A 35 32.12 -7.12 31.25
N LEU A 36 31.76 -8.41 31.19
CA LEU A 36 30.80 -8.91 30.20
C LEU A 36 29.39 -8.36 30.42
N GLU A 37 28.93 -8.30 31.67
CA GLU A 37 27.59 -7.78 32.03
C GLU A 37 27.49 -6.28 31.71
N SER A 38 28.52 -5.50 32.06
CA SER A 38 28.61 -4.07 31.73
C SER A 38 28.59 -3.83 30.21
N ASN A 39 29.33 -4.63 29.44
CA ASN A 39 29.35 -4.52 27.99
C ASN A 39 28.01 -4.92 27.36
N TYR A 40 27.34 -5.96 27.87
CA TYR A 40 26.02 -6.36 27.41
C TYR A 40 24.98 -5.28 27.66
N ALA A 41 24.95 -4.69 28.88
CA ALA A 41 24.04 -3.61 29.23
C ALA A 41 24.21 -2.39 28.31
N LYS A 42 25.45 -1.94 28.06
CA LYS A 42 25.76 -0.83 27.13
C LYS A 42 25.28 -1.12 25.70
N ASN A 43 25.50 -2.34 25.22
CA ASN A 43 25.07 -2.72 23.88
C ASN A 43 23.53 -2.83 23.77
N LEU A 44 22.86 -3.29 24.83
CA LEU A 44 21.41 -3.37 24.90
C LEU A 44 20.77 -1.98 24.87
N GLN A 45 21.30 -1.03 25.66
CA GLN A 45 20.87 0.37 25.62
C GLN A 45 21.05 0.98 24.23
N ARG A 46 22.18 0.66 23.56
CA ARG A 46 22.45 1.11 22.19
C ARG A 46 21.48 0.52 21.16
N LEU A 47 21.11 -0.76 21.29
CA LEU A 47 20.11 -1.39 20.44
C LEU A 47 18.74 -0.74 20.64
N SER A 48 18.32 -0.56 21.90
CA SER A 48 17.06 0.11 22.24
C SER A 48 16.95 1.49 21.58
N GLY A 49 17.97 2.33 21.73
CA GLY A 49 17.98 3.66 21.10
C GLY A 49 17.92 3.62 19.57
N LYS A 50 18.53 2.62 18.93
CA LYS A 50 18.43 2.44 17.47
C LYS A 50 17.08 1.90 17.03
N LEU A 51 16.50 0.96 17.78
CA LEU A 51 15.15 0.44 17.53
C LEU A 51 14.15 1.58 17.58
N LEU A 52 14.18 2.41 18.63
CA LEU A 52 13.32 3.59 18.77
C LEU A 52 13.46 4.56 17.58
N LYS A 53 14.69 4.85 17.16
CA LYS A 53 14.94 5.72 15.99
C LYS A 53 14.42 5.11 14.68
N VAL A 54 14.46 3.79 14.54
CA VAL A 54 13.92 3.10 13.36
C VAL A 54 12.39 3.10 13.38
N THR A 55 11.77 2.76 14.51
CA THR A 55 10.31 2.61 14.62
C THR A 55 9.57 3.93 14.71
N SER A 56 9.92 4.80 15.67
CA SER A 56 9.20 6.06 15.88
C SER A 56 9.53 7.09 14.80
N ASN A 57 10.82 7.34 14.55
CA ASN A 57 11.20 8.42 13.65
C ASN A 57 11.14 8.01 12.17
N ASN A 58 11.77 6.89 11.79
CA ASN A 58 11.88 6.58 10.36
C ASN A 58 10.60 5.99 9.77
N ILE A 59 9.98 5.01 10.42
CA ILE A 59 8.73 4.42 9.91
C ILE A 59 7.58 5.45 9.98
N GLY A 60 7.50 6.25 11.06
CA GLY A 60 6.55 7.36 11.15
C GLY A 60 6.73 8.39 10.02
N ASN A 61 7.96 8.86 9.79
CA ASN A 61 8.25 9.80 8.70
C ASN A 61 8.01 9.19 7.31
N LEU A 62 8.28 7.88 7.14
CA LEU A 62 8.00 7.16 5.90
C LEU A 62 6.50 7.10 5.61
N ALA A 63 5.70 6.79 6.63
CA ALA A 63 4.24 6.79 6.50
C ALA A 63 3.72 8.19 6.10
N LEU A 64 4.23 9.25 6.74
CA LEU A 64 3.89 10.63 6.37
C LEU A 64 4.30 10.95 4.93
N ALA A 65 5.50 10.57 4.50
CA ALA A 65 5.96 10.77 3.13
C ALA A 65 5.06 10.06 2.11
N PHE A 66 4.63 8.81 2.37
CA PHE A 66 3.69 8.10 1.51
C PHE A 66 2.32 8.77 1.43
N VAL A 67 1.84 9.36 2.52
CA VAL A 67 0.57 10.06 2.52
C VAL A 67 0.68 11.37 1.72
N GLU A 68 1.68 12.20 2.02
CA GLU A 68 1.82 13.54 1.45
C GLU A 68 2.32 13.54 0.00
N GLU A 69 3.26 12.67 -0.35
CA GLU A 69 3.94 12.71 -1.65
C GLU A 69 3.29 11.77 -2.68
N ILE A 70 2.59 10.73 -2.22
CA ILE A 70 2.02 9.71 -3.11
C ILE A 70 0.49 9.68 -3.02
N SER A 71 -0.05 9.37 -1.85
CA SER A 71 -1.50 9.11 -1.71
C SER A 71 -2.36 10.34 -2.00
N LYS A 72 -2.02 11.50 -1.42
CA LYS A 72 -2.76 12.74 -1.65
C LYS A 72 -2.66 13.22 -3.11
N PRO A 73 -1.46 13.31 -3.73
CA PRO A 73 -1.36 13.69 -5.14
C PRO A 73 -2.07 12.72 -6.09
N LEU A 74 -2.01 11.41 -5.82
CA LEU A 74 -2.74 10.41 -6.62
C LEU A 74 -4.26 10.60 -6.53
N LYS A 75 -4.81 10.88 -5.34
CA LYS A 75 -6.23 11.19 -5.17
C LYS A 75 -6.65 12.43 -5.96
N LEU A 76 -5.86 13.51 -5.86
CA LEU A 76 -6.12 14.75 -6.60
C LEU A 76 -6.06 14.54 -8.12
N LEU A 77 -5.11 13.74 -8.61
CA LEU A 77 -5.01 13.38 -10.03
C LEU A 77 -6.28 12.68 -10.51
N VAL A 78 -6.76 11.67 -9.77
CA VAL A 78 -7.99 10.92 -10.12
C VAL A 78 -9.20 11.85 -10.15
N GLU A 79 -9.36 12.72 -9.15
CA GLU A 79 -10.47 13.67 -9.10
C GLU A 79 -10.44 14.67 -10.27
N ALA A 80 -9.25 15.16 -10.63
CA ALA A 80 -9.07 16.05 -11.77
C ALA A 80 -9.44 15.36 -13.10
N GLN A 81 -9.02 14.11 -13.29
CA GLN A 81 -9.32 13.33 -14.49
C GLN A 81 -10.81 13.02 -14.64
N ILE A 82 -11.51 12.68 -13.55
CA ILE A 82 -12.96 12.49 -13.57
C ILE A 82 -13.67 13.78 -14.01
N LYS A 83 -13.23 14.95 -13.50
CA LYS A 83 -13.79 16.25 -13.89
C LYS A 83 -13.53 16.57 -15.35
N ALA A 84 -12.34 16.24 -15.88
CA ALA A 84 -11.96 16.49 -17.27
C ALA A 84 -12.68 15.56 -18.26
N ARG A 85 -12.95 14.30 -17.88
CA ARG A 85 -13.62 13.29 -18.72
C ARG A 85 -15.06 13.65 -19.06
N LYS A 86 -15.82 14.14 -18.08
CA LYS A 86 -17.27 14.40 -18.21
C LYS A 86 -17.66 15.30 -19.39
N PRO A 87 -17.04 16.48 -19.62
CA PRO A 87 -17.40 17.32 -20.77
C PRO A 87 -17.09 16.66 -22.12
N ILE A 88 -16.08 15.80 -22.20
CA ILE A 88 -15.71 15.06 -23.41
C ILE A 88 -16.84 14.10 -23.80
N GLU A 89 -17.30 13.29 -22.84
CA GLU A 89 -18.39 12.33 -23.05
C GLU A 89 -19.69 13.04 -23.46
N VAL A 90 -20.03 14.16 -22.81
CA VAL A 90 -21.24 14.93 -23.11
C VAL A 90 -21.28 15.40 -24.58
N VAL A 91 -20.13 15.80 -25.15
CA VAL A 91 -20.06 16.22 -26.56
C VAL A 91 -20.32 15.03 -27.49
N VAL A 92 -19.70 13.89 -27.22
CA VAL A 92 -19.88 12.66 -28.00
C VAL A 92 -21.33 12.20 -27.94
N ASP A 93 -21.89 12.09 -26.74
CA ASP A 93 -23.28 11.62 -26.50
C ASP A 93 -24.31 12.51 -27.19
N LYS A 94 -24.12 13.84 -27.13
CA LYS A 94 -25.00 14.80 -27.79
C LYS A 94 -24.98 14.61 -29.31
N SER A 95 -23.81 14.42 -29.91
CA SER A 95 -23.69 14.18 -31.36
C SER A 95 -24.24 12.82 -31.79
N LEU A 96 -24.07 11.77 -30.97
CA LEU A 96 -24.66 10.45 -31.19
C LEU A 96 -26.19 10.50 -31.16
N LYS A 97 -26.76 11.25 -30.22
CA LYS A 97 -28.21 11.47 -30.14
C LYS A 97 -28.73 12.15 -31.40
N ASN A 98 -28.07 13.22 -31.86
CA ASN A 98 -28.43 13.88 -33.12
C ASN A 98 -28.37 12.91 -34.31
N LEU A 99 -27.30 12.13 -34.45
CA LEU A 99 -27.18 11.12 -35.51
C LEU A 99 -28.34 10.10 -35.46
N THR A 100 -28.69 9.62 -34.27
CA THR A 100 -29.80 8.66 -34.07
C THR A 100 -31.13 9.25 -34.54
N ASP A 101 -31.41 10.50 -34.16
CA ASP A 101 -32.62 11.20 -34.58
C ASP A 101 -32.67 11.37 -36.12
N ARG A 102 -31.54 11.73 -36.76
CA ARG A 102 -31.45 11.82 -38.23
C ARG A 102 -31.65 10.50 -38.94
N ARG A 103 -31.08 9.41 -38.43
CA ARG A 103 -31.28 8.06 -38.99
C ARG A 103 -32.74 7.61 -38.88
N MET A 104 -33.44 8.01 -37.82
CA MET A 104 -34.87 7.75 -37.67
C MET A 104 -35.71 8.54 -38.69
N GLU A 105 -35.38 9.80 -38.95
CA GLU A 105 -36.01 10.61 -40.01
C GLU A 105 -35.79 9.99 -41.41
N GLU A 106 -34.55 9.65 -41.74
CA GLU A 106 -34.16 8.98 -42.97
C GLU A 106 -34.94 7.67 -43.17
N TYR A 107 -35.03 6.82 -42.14
CA TYR A 107 -35.75 5.55 -42.20
C TYR A 107 -37.25 5.72 -42.48
N ARG A 108 -37.89 6.73 -41.88
CA ARG A 108 -39.30 7.05 -42.15
C ARG A 108 -39.49 7.52 -43.59
N ALA A 109 -38.60 8.38 -44.09
CA ALA A 109 -38.65 8.86 -45.47
C ALA A 109 -38.44 7.71 -46.47
N LYS A 110 -37.50 6.79 -46.20
CA LYS A 110 -37.30 5.57 -46.99
C LYS A 110 -38.57 4.74 -47.11
N LYS A 111 -39.29 4.52 -46.00
CA LYS A 111 -40.58 3.81 -46.00
C LYS A 111 -41.63 4.53 -46.84
N SER A 112 -41.69 5.86 -46.74
CA SER A 112 -42.61 6.68 -47.53
C SER A 112 -42.31 6.61 -49.03
N ALA A 113 -41.04 6.76 -49.42
CA ALA A 113 -40.60 6.64 -50.80
C ALA A 113 -40.95 5.26 -51.39
N TYR A 114 -40.66 4.19 -50.65
CA TYR A 114 -41.03 2.83 -51.05
C TYR A 114 -42.55 2.64 -51.23
N ALA A 115 -43.36 3.20 -50.33
CA ALA A 115 -44.83 3.16 -50.47
C ALA A 115 -45.30 3.91 -51.73
N CYS A 116 -44.77 5.11 -51.98
CA CYS A 116 -45.08 5.88 -53.19
C CYS A 116 -44.64 5.15 -54.47
N ALA A 117 -43.51 4.44 -54.45
CA ALA A 117 -43.02 3.66 -55.58
C ALA A 117 -44.00 2.53 -55.92
N LYS A 118 -44.44 1.79 -54.90
CA LYS A 118 -45.43 0.71 -55.05
C LYS A 118 -46.77 1.22 -55.60
N ASP A 119 -47.23 2.38 -55.15
CA ASP A 119 -48.48 2.98 -55.67
C ASP A 119 -48.33 3.46 -57.11
N TYR A 120 -47.15 3.99 -57.48
CA TYR A 120 -46.83 4.35 -58.85
C TYR A 120 -46.82 3.12 -59.79
N GLU A 121 -46.15 2.03 -59.40
CA GLU A 121 -46.13 0.77 -60.16
C GLU A 121 -47.54 0.23 -60.42
N LYS A 122 -48.38 0.13 -59.37
CA LYS A 122 -49.79 -0.28 -59.51
C LYS A 122 -50.60 0.63 -60.43
N GLY A 123 -50.32 1.94 -60.37
CA GLY A 123 -50.93 2.93 -61.26
C GLY A 123 -50.58 2.66 -62.72
N GLU A 124 -49.29 2.49 -63.01
CA GLU A 124 -48.78 2.19 -64.35
C GLU A 124 -49.30 0.85 -64.89
N GLU A 125 -49.36 -0.20 -64.07
CA GLU A 125 -49.98 -1.49 -64.44
C GLU A 125 -51.45 -1.30 -64.86
N SER A 126 -52.24 -0.59 -64.05
CA SER A 126 -53.65 -0.31 -64.33
C SER A 126 -53.83 0.50 -65.63
N LYS A 127 -52.92 1.45 -65.89
CA LYS A 127 -52.90 2.25 -67.13
C LYS A 127 -52.56 1.38 -68.35
N ASN A 128 -51.60 0.47 -68.21
CA ASN A 128 -51.16 -0.44 -69.28
C ASN A 128 -52.24 -1.48 -69.61
N GLU A 129 -52.92 -2.06 -68.61
CA GLU A 129 -54.07 -2.94 -68.81
C GLU A 129 -55.20 -2.26 -69.61
N SER A 130 -55.46 -0.99 -69.32
CA SER A 130 -56.49 -0.19 -70.01
C SER A 130 -56.14 0.09 -71.48
N LYS A 131 -54.84 0.21 -71.79
CA LYS A 131 -54.33 0.41 -73.17
C LYS A 131 -54.28 -0.89 -73.97
N ALA A 132 -53.99 -2.03 -73.34
CA ALA A 132 -53.88 -3.34 -74.00
C ALA A 132 -55.22 -3.94 -74.47
N GLY A 133 -56.35 -3.27 -74.22
CA GLY A 133 -57.68 -3.69 -74.70
C GLY A 133 -58.34 -4.81 -73.87
N ASN A 134 -57.68 -5.31 -72.80
CA ASN A 134 -58.17 -6.40 -71.96
C ASN A 134 -59.41 -6.04 -71.10
N LYS A 135 -59.75 -4.76 -70.94
CA LYS A 135 -61.00 -4.27 -70.29
C LYS A 135 -61.59 -3.11 -71.10
N LYS A 136 -62.88 -3.17 -71.47
CA LYS A 136 -63.61 -2.06 -72.14
C LYS A 136 -63.74 -0.84 -71.21
N HIS A 137 -62.72 0.02 -71.17
CA HIS A 137 -62.77 1.32 -70.48
C HIS A 137 -63.28 2.40 -71.42
N SER A 138 -64.13 3.31 -70.92
CA SER A 138 -64.48 4.54 -71.63
C SER A 138 -63.25 5.43 -71.78
N ASP A 139 -63.19 6.27 -72.81
CA ASP A 139 -62.10 7.25 -72.98
C ASP A 139 -62.00 8.21 -71.78
N LYS A 140 -63.14 8.50 -71.12
CA LYS A 140 -63.16 9.26 -69.86
C LYS A 140 -62.41 8.53 -68.72
N ASP A 141 -62.48 7.21 -68.67
CA ASP A 141 -61.82 6.42 -67.63
C ASP A 141 -60.32 6.28 -67.90
N LYS A 142 -59.93 6.17 -69.17
CA LYS A 142 -58.52 6.21 -69.58
C LYS A 142 -57.85 7.53 -69.18
N ILE A 143 -58.52 8.67 -69.41
CA ILE A 143 -58.04 10.00 -69.00
C ILE A 143 -57.91 10.10 -67.47
N LYS A 144 -58.85 9.53 -66.71
CA LYS A 144 -58.77 9.52 -65.24
C LYS A 144 -57.59 8.69 -64.74
N LEU A 145 -57.36 7.50 -65.32
CA LEU A 145 -56.22 6.65 -64.97
C LEU A 145 -54.89 7.35 -65.28
N GLU A 146 -54.79 8.04 -66.41
CA GLU A 146 -53.61 8.82 -66.77
C GLU A 146 -53.32 9.93 -65.75
N LYS A 147 -54.34 10.73 -65.40
CA LYS A 147 -54.21 11.77 -64.36
C LYS A 147 -53.78 11.21 -63.00
N LYS A 148 -54.28 10.02 -62.64
CA LYS A 148 -53.93 9.34 -61.39
C LYS A 148 -52.48 8.84 -61.40
N CYS A 149 -51.99 8.30 -62.52
CA CYS A 149 -50.59 7.91 -62.68
C CYS A 149 -49.66 9.13 -62.60
N ASP A 150 -50.02 10.24 -63.24
CA ASP A 150 -49.26 11.49 -63.15
C ASP A 150 -49.18 12.01 -61.70
N GLN A 151 -50.27 11.88 -60.94
CA GLN A 151 -50.28 12.22 -59.51
C GLN A 151 -49.32 11.31 -58.71
N TYR A 152 -49.37 9.99 -58.91
CA TYR A 152 -48.44 9.08 -58.25
C TYR A 152 -46.98 9.34 -58.63
N SER A 153 -46.70 9.64 -59.91
CA SER A 153 -45.36 10.00 -60.37
C SER A 153 -44.83 11.26 -59.66
N LYS A 154 -45.68 12.29 -59.51
CA LYS A 154 -45.30 13.51 -58.78
C LYS A 154 -45.06 13.24 -57.29
N SER A 155 -45.92 12.44 -56.66
CA SER A 155 -45.75 12.06 -55.25
C SER A 155 -44.47 11.25 -55.02
N LEU A 156 -44.16 10.29 -55.90
CA LEU A 156 -42.92 9.51 -55.86
C LEU A 156 -41.69 10.41 -55.99
N LYS A 157 -41.64 11.27 -57.03
CA LYS A 157 -40.52 12.20 -57.23
C LYS A 157 -40.28 13.10 -56.02
N LYS A 158 -41.34 13.53 -55.34
CA LYS A 158 -41.23 14.31 -54.11
C LYS A 158 -40.68 13.45 -52.95
N ALA A 159 -41.23 12.27 -52.73
CA ALA A 159 -40.80 11.38 -51.65
C ALA A 159 -39.35 10.92 -51.82
N ASP A 160 -38.91 10.64 -53.06
CA ASP A 160 -37.52 10.29 -53.38
C ASP A 160 -36.58 11.46 -53.11
N LYS A 161 -36.95 12.68 -53.54
CA LYS A 161 -36.17 13.89 -53.25
C LYS A 161 -36.02 14.11 -51.74
N ASP A 162 -37.14 14.05 -51.01
CA ASP A 162 -37.15 14.22 -49.54
C ASP A 162 -36.29 13.13 -48.86
N TYR A 163 -36.33 11.88 -49.35
CA TYR A 163 -35.50 10.79 -48.85
C TYR A 163 -34.00 11.06 -49.10
N CYS A 164 -33.61 11.45 -50.31
CA CYS A 164 -32.23 11.79 -50.64
C CYS A 164 -31.69 12.94 -49.77
N GLU A 165 -32.46 14.02 -49.59
CA GLU A 165 -32.06 15.15 -48.73
C GLU A 165 -31.87 14.71 -47.27
N LEU A 166 -32.67 13.77 -46.77
CA LEU A 166 -32.53 13.24 -45.42
C LEU A 166 -31.34 12.28 -45.29
N CYS A 167 -31.01 11.50 -46.32
CA CYS A 167 -29.77 10.72 -46.36
C CYS A 167 -28.54 11.62 -46.23
N GLU A 168 -28.49 12.74 -46.97
CA GLU A 168 -27.39 13.70 -46.89
C GLU A 168 -27.25 14.30 -45.49
N LYS A 169 -28.37 14.69 -44.86
CA LYS A 169 -28.39 15.21 -43.48
C LYS A 169 -27.94 14.16 -42.45
N ALA A 170 -28.37 12.91 -42.60
CA ALA A 170 -27.94 11.83 -41.73
C ALA A 170 -26.45 11.51 -41.89
N GLU A 171 -25.92 11.60 -43.10
CA GLU A 171 -24.50 11.44 -43.37
C GLU A 171 -23.66 12.59 -42.79
N ALA A 172 -24.11 13.83 -42.90
CA ALA A 172 -23.46 14.97 -42.25
C ALA A 172 -23.41 14.82 -40.72
N ALA A 173 -24.51 14.39 -40.10
CA ALA A 173 -24.56 14.11 -38.66
C ALA A 173 -23.63 12.95 -38.26
N ARG A 174 -23.46 11.95 -39.13
CA ARG A 174 -22.53 10.83 -38.91
C ARG A 174 -21.09 11.31 -38.88
N GLN A 175 -20.70 12.13 -39.84
CA GLN A 175 -19.35 12.69 -39.92
C GLN A 175 -19.03 13.59 -38.71
N GLU A 176 -20.02 14.37 -38.24
CA GLU A 176 -19.87 15.17 -37.02
C GLU A 176 -19.66 14.29 -35.78
N TRP A 177 -20.45 13.23 -35.62
CA TRP A 177 -20.28 12.27 -34.53
C TRP A 177 -18.91 11.59 -34.58
N ASP A 178 -18.49 11.08 -35.74
CA ASP A 178 -17.17 10.47 -35.92
C ASP A 178 -16.03 11.42 -35.54
N LEU A 179 -16.11 12.69 -35.97
CA LEU A 179 -15.12 13.71 -35.63
C LEU A 179 -15.07 13.97 -34.12
N ASN A 180 -16.22 14.02 -33.47
CA ASN A 180 -16.29 14.22 -32.01
C ASN A 180 -15.78 13.00 -31.25
N VAL A 181 -16.05 11.78 -31.73
CA VAL A 181 -15.48 10.54 -31.18
C VAL A 181 -13.96 10.56 -31.31
N LEU A 182 -13.42 10.92 -32.48
CA LEU A 182 -11.98 10.99 -32.71
C LEU A 182 -11.29 12.04 -31.83
N LYS A 183 -11.88 13.24 -31.71
CA LYS A 183 -11.35 14.28 -30.82
C LYS A 183 -11.43 13.86 -29.36
N GLY A 184 -12.56 13.27 -28.95
CA GLY A 184 -12.78 12.84 -27.59
C GLY A 184 -11.84 11.71 -27.18
N SER A 185 -11.63 10.71 -28.06
CA SER A 185 -10.69 9.62 -27.79
C SER A 185 -9.25 10.11 -27.67
N ALA A 186 -8.82 11.05 -28.52
CA ALA A 186 -7.49 11.65 -28.42
C ALA A 186 -7.27 12.41 -27.09
N GLN A 187 -8.29 13.12 -26.61
CA GLN A 187 -8.25 13.79 -25.30
C GLN A 187 -8.21 12.79 -24.15
N LEU A 188 -9.01 11.71 -24.20
CA LEU A 188 -8.98 10.66 -23.19
C LEU A 188 -7.64 9.90 -23.18
N GLN A 189 -7.05 9.68 -24.36
CA GLN A 189 -5.71 9.11 -24.47
C GLN A 189 -4.66 10.01 -23.80
N SER A 190 -4.72 11.33 -24.01
CA SER A 190 -3.79 12.28 -23.38
C SER A 190 -3.91 12.25 -21.85
N LEU A 191 -5.13 12.16 -21.31
CA LEU A 191 -5.35 12.01 -19.86
C LEU A 191 -4.78 10.68 -19.34
N GLU A 192 -4.91 9.59 -20.11
CA GLU A 192 -4.37 8.29 -19.73
C GLU A 192 -2.83 8.27 -19.76
N GLU A 193 -2.21 8.91 -20.75
CA GLU A 193 -0.76 9.09 -20.82
C GLU A 193 -0.22 9.86 -19.62
N GLU A 194 -0.91 10.95 -19.23
CA GLU A 194 -0.59 11.70 -18.01
C GLU A 194 -0.71 10.80 -16.75
N ARG A 195 -1.78 10.01 -16.66
CA ARG A 195 -2.03 9.09 -15.52
C ARG A 195 -0.89 8.10 -15.37
N ILE A 196 -0.53 7.43 -16.46
CA ILE A 196 0.53 6.41 -16.49
C ILE A 196 1.87 7.04 -16.14
N SER A 197 2.19 8.21 -16.71
CA SER A 197 3.42 8.95 -16.41
C SER A 197 3.51 9.28 -14.92
N LYS A 198 2.43 9.79 -14.31
CA LYS A 198 2.41 10.14 -12.89
C LYS A 198 2.45 8.91 -11.99
N MET A 199 1.78 7.83 -12.36
CA MET A 199 1.83 6.58 -11.59
C MET A 199 3.24 5.97 -11.58
N SER A 200 3.96 6.04 -12.69
CA SER A 200 5.37 5.65 -12.74
C SER A 200 6.24 6.52 -11.84
N GLU A 201 6.01 7.83 -11.82
CA GLU A 201 6.71 8.77 -10.93
C GLU A 201 6.48 8.41 -9.45
N TYR A 202 5.23 8.17 -9.05
CA TYR A 202 4.89 7.78 -7.67
C TYR A 202 5.47 6.42 -7.27
N LEU A 203 5.51 5.44 -8.17
CA LEU A 203 6.17 4.15 -7.92
C LEU A 203 7.67 4.32 -7.70
N ASN A 204 8.32 5.19 -8.47
CA ASN A 204 9.74 5.50 -8.28
C ASN A 204 9.99 6.20 -6.93
N GLN A 205 9.10 7.12 -6.52
CA GLN A 205 9.17 7.74 -5.20
C GLN A 205 8.99 6.72 -4.08
N TYR A 206 8.01 5.81 -4.20
CA TYR A 206 7.82 4.71 -3.25
C TYR A 206 9.10 3.86 -3.12
N ASN A 207 9.69 3.45 -4.24
CA ASN A 207 10.92 2.67 -4.24
C ASN A 207 12.09 3.43 -3.61
N SER A 208 12.23 4.71 -3.90
CA SER A 208 13.25 5.58 -3.29
C SER A 208 13.10 5.61 -1.77
N HIS A 209 11.89 5.87 -1.28
CA HIS A 209 11.57 5.88 0.15
C HIS A 209 11.84 4.53 0.84
N MET A 210 11.46 3.42 0.20
CA MET A 210 11.72 2.07 0.72
C MET A 210 13.21 1.70 0.75
N SER A 211 13.99 2.18 -0.23
CA SER A 211 15.43 1.87 -0.33
C SER A 211 16.23 2.37 0.89
N VAL A 212 15.77 3.44 1.55
CA VAL A 212 16.40 4.02 2.74
C VAL A 212 16.21 3.13 3.98
N MET A 213 15.17 2.30 4.02
CA MET A 213 14.85 1.47 5.19
C MET A 213 15.66 0.19 5.26
N GLY A 214 15.95 -0.44 4.13
CA GLY A 214 16.68 -1.72 4.07
C GLY A 214 17.98 -1.71 4.89
N PRO A 215 18.93 -0.80 4.64
CA PRO A 215 20.19 -0.75 5.38
C PRO A 215 20.01 -0.53 6.89
N LYS A 216 18.99 0.24 7.29
CA LYS A 216 18.69 0.51 8.70
C LYS A 216 18.18 -0.74 9.42
N ILE A 217 17.29 -1.49 8.77
CA ILE A 217 16.77 -2.76 9.29
C ILE A 217 17.91 -3.77 9.40
N THR A 218 18.72 -3.94 8.34
CA THR A 218 19.89 -4.83 8.36
C THR A 218 20.84 -4.50 9.51
N GLN A 219 21.08 -3.20 9.78
CA GLN A 219 21.94 -2.77 10.89
C GLN A 219 21.36 -3.17 12.26
N VAL A 220 20.05 -3.01 12.47
CA VAL A 220 19.38 -3.39 13.71
C VAL A 220 19.41 -4.91 13.89
N THR A 221 19.13 -5.68 12.83
CA THR A 221 19.21 -7.16 12.85
C THR A 221 20.60 -7.65 13.23
N TYR A 222 21.66 -7.06 12.66
CA TYR A 222 23.03 -7.39 13.04
C TYR A 222 23.29 -7.16 14.53
N MET A 223 22.82 -6.03 15.07
CA MET A 223 22.99 -5.73 16.50
C MET A 223 22.19 -6.66 17.40
N MET A 224 21.01 -7.08 16.98
CA MET A 224 20.20 -8.07 17.69
C MET A 224 20.91 -9.43 17.74
N ASN A 225 21.45 -9.90 16.63
CA ASN A 225 22.23 -11.15 16.57
C ASN A 225 23.51 -11.07 17.42
N PHE A 226 24.17 -9.92 17.41
CA PHE A 226 25.34 -9.67 18.27
C PHE A 226 24.98 -9.72 19.77
N LEU A 227 23.85 -9.14 20.15
CA LEU A 227 23.37 -9.18 21.53
C LEU A 227 22.97 -10.59 21.95
N GLU A 228 22.27 -11.34 21.10
CA GLU A 228 21.91 -12.74 21.36
C GLU A 228 23.17 -13.60 21.61
N ALA A 229 24.20 -13.43 20.78
CA ALA A 229 25.48 -14.10 20.96
C ALA A 229 26.22 -13.65 22.23
N SER A 230 26.13 -12.37 22.59
CA SER A 230 26.73 -11.82 23.83
C SER A 230 26.01 -12.34 25.08
N HIS A 231 24.68 -12.45 25.03
CA HIS A 231 23.86 -13.05 26.08
C HIS A 231 24.22 -14.52 26.29
N PHE A 232 24.35 -15.28 25.20
CA PHE A 232 24.82 -16.67 25.26
C PHE A 232 26.20 -16.79 25.94
N LYS A 233 27.14 -15.92 25.58
CA LYS A 233 28.48 -15.89 26.19
C LYS A 233 28.39 -15.62 27.70
N LEU A 234 27.55 -14.66 28.12
CA LEU A 234 27.28 -14.37 29.52
C LEU A 234 26.70 -15.56 30.27
N ALA A 235 25.67 -16.20 29.72
CA ALA A 235 25.01 -17.35 30.33
C ALA A 235 25.98 -18.54 30.52
N ASN A 236 26.90 -18.77 29.59
CA ASN A 236 27.93 -19.80 29.73
C ASN A 236 29.05 -19.43 30.70
N SER A 237 29.36 -18.13 30.85
CA SER A 237 30.27 -17.67 31.92
C SER A 237 29.64 -17.91 33.30
N PHE A 238 28.34 -17.66 33.43
CA PHE A 238 27.55 -17.95 34.63
C PHE A 238 27.58 -19.44 34.98
N ALA A 239 27.22 -20.30 34.02
CA ALA A 239 27.21 -21.74 34.22
C ALA A 239 28.59 -22.30 34.63
N SER A 240 29.68 -21.70 34.14
CA SER A 240 31.05 -22.10 34.51
C SER A 240 31.37 -21.81 35.99
N LEU A 241 30.90 -20.68 36.53
CA LEU A 241 31.08 -20.30 37.94
C LEU A 241 30.24 -21.17 38.88
N ASP A 242 28.99 -21.45 38.50
CA ASP A 242 28.07 -22.28 39.29
C ASP A 242 28.29 -23.80 39.14
N LYS A 243 29.33 -24.20 38.38
CA LYS A 243 29.64 -25.60 38.03
C LYS A 243 28.44 -26.32 37.37
N GLN A 244 27.64 -25.57 36.64
CA GLN A 244 26.52 -26.06 35.85
C GLN A 244 26.95 -26.44 34.43
N GLN A 245 26.12 -27.23 33.76
CA GLN A 245 26.36 -27.62 32.37
C GLN A 245 26.23 -26.42 31.44
N LYS A 246 27.20 -26.24 30.53
CA LYS A 246 27.16 -25.19 29.50
C LYS A 246 26.06 -25.47 28.49
N MET A 247 25.40 -24.41 28.05
CA MET A 247 24.38 -24.47 27.00
C MET A 247 25.04 -24.51 25.62
N GLU A 248 24.41 -25.23 24.68
CA GLU A 248 24.74 -25.17 23.25
C GLU A 248 23.96 -24.06 22.56
N HIS A 249 24.56 -23.41 21.56
CA HIS A 249 23.92 -22.29 20.86
C HIS A 249 24.46 -22.14 19.43
N LYS A 250 23.61 -21.65 18.51
CA LYS A 250 23.93 -21.42 17.09
C LYS A 250 25.17 -20.53 16.88
N PHE A 251 25.47 -19.66 17.83
CA PHE A 251 26.62 -18.75 17.78
C PHE A 251 27.87 -19.23 18.53
N ALA A 252 27.85 -20.42 19.14
CA ALA A 252 28.98 -20.93 19.90
C ALA A 252 30.26 -21.05 19.06
N GLN A 253 30.12 -21.43 17.78
CA GLN A 253 31.22 -21.54 16.81
C GLN A 253 31.91 -20.20 16.48
N TYR A 254 31.27 -19.07 16.79
CA TYR A 254 31.78 -17.73 16.51
C TYR A 254 32.45 -17.08 17.73
N ILE A 255 32.57 -17.80 18.85
CA ILE A 255 33.17 -17.31 20.08
C ILE A 255 34.55 -17.96 20.24
N GLU A 256 35.60 -17.19 19.99
CA GLU A 256 36.98 -17.62 20.20
C GLU A 256 37.43 -17.26 21.62
N THR A 257 38.05 -18.18 22.37
CA THR A 257 38.66 -17.87 23.66
C THR A 257 40.17 -17.88 23.53
N THR A 258 40.80 -16.74 23.82
CA THR A 258 42.25 -16.54 23.80
C THR A 258 42.73 -16.16 25.20
N ARG A 259 44.02 -16.28 25.50
CA ARG A 259 44.59 -15.72 26.74
C ARG A 259 45.38 -14.46 26.41
N ASP A 260 45.21 -13.42 27.22
CA ASP A 260 45.99 -12.21 27.09
C ASP A 260 47.44 -12.39 27.59
N LYS A 261 48.24 -11.31 27.50
CA LYS A 261 49.66 -11.32 27.92
C LYS A 261 49.83 -11.55 29.43
N GLN A 262 48.77 -11.42 30.21
CA GLN A 262 48.70 -11.62 31.65
C GLN A 262 48.16 -13.01 32.01
N GLY A 263 47.80 -13.84 31.02
CA GLY A 263 47.29 -15.19 31.20
C GLY A 263 45.78 -15.26 31.45
N VAL A 264 45.07 -14.13 31.38
CA VAL A 264 43.63 -14.02 31.60
C VAL A 264 42.89 -14.49 30.35
N ALA A 265 41.86 -15.31 30.52
CA ALA A 265 41.04 -15.80 29.41
C ALA A 265 40.12 -14.69 28.89
N VAL A 266 40.31 -14.29 27.63
CA VAL A 266 39.50 -13.33 26.90
C VAL A 266 38.76 -14.04 25.77
N SER A 267 37.43 -14.10 25.85
CA SER A 267 36.64 -14.56 24.70
C SER A 267 36.24 -13.40 23.79
N THR A 268 36.37 -13.60 22.48
CA THR A 268 36.02 -12.64 21.43
C THR A 268 34.92 -13.26 20.57
N LEU A 269 33.83 -12.53 20.39
CA LEU A 269 32.75 -12.92 19.48
C LEU A 269 33.02 -12.33 18.08
N ARG A 270 33.02 -13.17 17.04
CA ARG A 270 33.22 -12.78 15.65
C ARG A 270 32.10 -13.32 14.76
N LEU A 271 31.04 -12.53 14.60
CA LEU A 271 29.94 -12.88 13.70
C LEU A 271 30.26 -12.54 12.24
N PRO A 272 30.01 -13.45 11.29
CA PRO A 272 30.18 -13.17 9.87
C PRO A 272 29.11 -12.19 9.36
N ALA A 273 29.49 -11.35 8.38
CA ALA A 273 28.66 -10.22 7.92
C ALA A 273 27.34 -10.65 7.23
N ASN A 274 27.28 -11.87 6.70
CA ASN A 274 26.09 -12.45 6.08
C ASN A 274 25.00 -12.87 7.08
N MET A 275 25.30 -12.93 8.38
CA MET A 275 24.27 -13.28 9.38
C MET A 275 23.26 -12.16 9.65
N ALA A 276 23.33 -11.03 8.95
CA ALA A 276 22.29 -10.02 8.94
C ALA A 276 21.19 -10.29 7.89
N SER A 277 21.37 -11.27 7.00
CA SER A 277 20.50 -11.51 5.84
C SER A 277 19.69 -12.81 5.88
N GLU A 278 19.70 -13.57 6.98
CA GLU A 278 18.85 -14.78 7.14
C GLU A 278 17.39 -14.43 7.49
N GLY A 279 16.88 -13.35 6.90
CA GLY A 279 15.45 -13.08 6.72
C GLY A 279 15.19 -13.07 5.22
N ASN A 280 14.55 -14.13 4.73
CA ASN A 280 14.24 -14.39 3.33
C ASN A 280 13.66 -13.18 2.58
N SER A 281 14.45 -12.55 1.73
CA SER A 281 14.00 -11.85 0.53
C SER A 281 15.18 -11.43 -0.34
N GLY A 282 15.11 -11.80 -1.63
CA GLY A 282 16.17 -11.67 -2.61
C GLY A 282 16.46 -10.24 -3.08
N TYR A 283 16.87 -9.35 -2.17
CA TYR A 283 17.50 -8.09 -2.54
C TYR A 283 19.01 -8.20 -2.33
N ASP A 284 19.74 -8.10 -3.42
CA ASP A 284 21.20 -8.07 -3.46
C ASP A 284 21.70 -6.74 -2.86
N VAL A 285 22.29 -6.78 -1.65
CA VAL A 285 22.93 -5.62 -1.04
C VAL A 285 24.43 -5.74 -1.28
N THR A 286 24.91 -5.04 -2.29
CA THR A 286 26.33 -4.77 -2.50
C THR A 286 26.92 -4.06 -1.28
N SER A 287 27.77 -4.80 -0.56
CA SER A 287 28.85 -4.36 0.35
C SER A 287 28.59 -3.11 1.21
N VAL A 288 28.24 -3.32 2.49
CA VAL A 288 28.46 -2.31 3.54
C VAL A 288 29.71 -2.69 4.32
N THR A 289 30.84 -2.07 3.99
CA THR A 289 32.04 -2.08 4.84
C THR A 289 31.80 -1.21 6.07
N LEU A 290 31.56 -1.84 7.22
CA LEU A 290 31.61 -1.20 8.54
C LEU A 290 33.09 -0.99 8.93
N THR A 291 33.71 0.05 8.38
CA THR A 291 34.89 0.64 9.01
C THR A 291 34.42 1.87 9.78
N THR A 292 34.81 1.96 11.05
CA THR A 292 34.56 3.07 12.00
C THR A 292 33.37 2.87 12.94
N LEU A 293 33.60 2.16 14.06
CA LEU A 293 32.88 2.37 15.32
C LEU A 293 33.77 2.08 16.55
N ALA A 294 35.07 2.35 16.43
CA ALA A 294 35.91 2.78 17.54
C ALA A 294 36.17 4.27 17.32
N SER A 295 36.12 5.07 18.37
CA SER A 295 36.29 6.54 18.39
C SER A 295 35.26 7.34 17.58
N GLN A 296 34.23 7.81 18.27
CA GLN A 296 34.11 9.23 18.63
C GLN A 296 32.94 9.38 19.61
N GLY A 297 33.29 9.74 20.84
CA GLY A 297 32.31 10.27 21.78
C GLY A 297 31.88 11.65 21.30
N ASN A 298 30.59 11.94 21.48
CA ASN A 298 30.21 13.25 21.96
C ASN A 298 29.00 13.04 22.87
N GLU A 299 29.26 13.19 24.17
CA GLU A 299 28.26 13.40 25.19
C GLU A 299 27.63 14.77 24.92
N ASN A 300 26.30 14.81 24.91
CA ASN A 300 25.52 15.89 25.51
C ASN A 300 24.07 15.39 25.63
N GLU A 301 23.68 15.22 26.90
CA GLU A 301 22.38 15.47 27.54
C GLU A 301 21.15 15.46 26.62
N THR A 302 20.09 14.70 26.91
CA THR A 302 19.24 14.91 28.09
C THR A 302 18.66 13.63 28.66
N GLY A 303 18.31 13.72 29.94
CA GLY A 303 17.89 12.66 30.85
C GLY A 303 16.85 11.67 30.32
N PHE A 304 17.06 10.42 30.71
CA PHE A 304 15.99 9.48 30.96
C PHE A 304 15.15 10.04 32.12
N ALA A 305 14.00 10.62 31.78
CA ALA A 305 12.83 10.45 32.62
C ALA A 305 12.17 9.15 32.15
N ASP A 306 11.78 8.32 33.11
CA ASP A 306 10.88 7.19 32.87
C ASP A 306 9.58 7.76 32.28
N ASP A 307 9.40 7.64 30.97
CA ASP A 307 8.07 7.66 30.37
C ASP A 307 7.64 6.19 30.27
N GLU A 308 6.97 5.73 31.32
CA GLU A 308 5.81 4.87 31.09
C GLU A 308 4.96 5.60 30.04
N PHE A 309 4.68 4.97 28.90
CA PHE A 309 3.72 5.51 27.94
C PHE A 309 2.35 5.52 28.61
N GLU A 310 2.08 6.53 29.45
CA GLU A 310 0.74 6.99 29.73
C GLU A 310 0.28 7.70 28.45
N THR A 311 -0.44 6.97 27.60
CA THR A 311 -1.37 7.65 26.69
C THR A 311 -2.37 8.37 27.57
N GLU A 312 -2.20 9.70 27.75
CA GLU A 312 -3.17 10.52 28.47
C GLU A 312 -4.55 10.30 27.84
N SER A 313 -5.48 9.81 28.65
CA SER A 313 -6.87 9.65 28.24
C SER A 313 -7.44 11.03 27.93
N ILE A 314 -7.85 11.27 26.68
CA ILE A 314 -8.48 12.52 26.23
C ILE A 314 -9.94 12.65 26.68
N GLY A 315 -10.47 11.62 27.35
CA GLY A 315 -11.82 11.60 27.92
C GLY A 315 -12.31 10.19 28.22
N GLN A 316 -13.54 10.08 28.71
CA GLN A 316 -14.21 8.78 28.83
C GLN A 316 -15.48 8.78 28.02
N CYS A 317 -15.82 7.63 27.45
CA CYS A 317 -17.12 7.41 26.84
C CYS A 317 -17.76 6.13 27.36
N ARG A 318 -19.09 6.10 27.33
CA ARG A 318 -19.90 4.93 27.62
C ARG A 318 -20.40 4.30 26.33
N ALA A 319 -20.28 2.99 26.19
CA ALA A 319 -20.92 2.24 25.11
C ALA A 319 -22.45 2.29 25.24
N LEU A 320 -23.14 2.81 24.22
CA LEU A 320 -24.59 2.84 24.11
C LEU A 320 -25.16 1.55 23.52
N TYR A 321 -24.37 0.86 22.70
CA TYR A 321 -24.75 -0.38 22.02
C TYR A 321 -23.57 -1.35 22.04
N GLY A 322 -23.87 -2.65 21.99
CA GLY A 322 -22.85 -3.67 21.80
C GLY A 322 -22.24 -3.61 20.40
N TYR A 323 -20.94 -3.86 20.29
CA TYR A 323 -20.19 -3.91 19.04
C TYR A 323 -19.21 -5.08 19.08
N GLU A 324 -19.26 -5.96 18.07
CA GLU A 324 -18.37 -7.12 17.96
C GLU A 324 -17.23 -6.83 16.99
N ALA A 325 -15.98 -6.92 17.47
CA ALA A 325 -14.79 -6.70 16.65
C ALA A 325 -14.70 -7.74 15.52
N THR A 326 -14.55 -7.25 14.30
CA THR A 326 -14.36 -8.05 13.08
C THR A 326 -12.89 -8.11 12.64
N GLN A 327 -12.08 -7.11 13.03
CA GLN A 327 -10.65 -7.04 12.77
C GLN A 327 -9.83 -7.07 14.06
N HIS A 328 -8.55 -7.43 13.95
CA HIS A 328 -7.64 -7.63 15.07
C HIS A 328 -7.30 -6.37 15.88
N ASP A 329 -7.54 -5.20 15.30
CA ASP A 329 -7.29 -3.86 15.82
C ASP A 329 -8.58 -3.20 16.36
N GLU A 330 -9.73 -3.85 16.17
CA GLU A 330 -11.04 -3.39 16.65
C GLU A 330 -11.29 -3.82 18.11
N LEU A 331 -11.97 -2.97 18.89
CA LEU A 331 -12.32 -3.22 20.29
C LEU A 331 -13.78 -3.68 20.39
N THR A 332 -14.01 -4.89 20.91
CA THR A 332 -15.36 -5.36 21.24
C THR A 332 -15.93 -4.56 22.41
N LEU A 333 -17.15 -4.05 22.24
CA LEU A 333 -17.88 -3.28 23.25
C LEU A 333 -19.13 -4.02 23.71
N THR A 334 -19.42 -3.94 25.01
CA THR A 334 -20.70 -4.32 25.59
C THR A 334 -21.47 -3.06 25.99
N GLU A 335 -22.79 -3.05 25.82
CA GLU A 335 -23.62 -1.93 26.25
C GLU A 335 -23.38 -1.62 27.75
N GLY A 336 -23.00 -0.38 28.04
CA GLY A 336 -22.66 0.10 29.39
C GLY A 336 -21.17 0.14 29.71
N ASP A 337 -20.29 -0.39 28.86
CA ASP A 337 -18.83 -0.34 29.08
C ASP A 337 -18.32 1.10 29.17
N ILE A 338 -17.36 1.33 30.06
CA ILE A 338 -16.64 2.61 30.19
C ILE A 338 -15.29 2.47 29.51
N ILE A 339 -15.05 3.30 28.50
CA ILE A 339 -13.84 3.27 27.67
C ILE A 339 -13.03 4.53 27.93
N ASN A 340 -11.73 4.36 28.18
CA ASN A 340 -10.77 5.46 28.21
C ASN A 340 -10.42 5.83 26.76
N LEU A 341 -10.74 7.06 26.33
CA LEU A 341 -10.49 7.52 24.98
C LEU A 341 -9.06 8.01 24.83
N TYR A 342 -8.39 7.62 23.74
CA TYR A 342 -7.04 8.07 23.41
C TYR A 342 -6.97 8.89 22.13
N ASP A 343 -7.79 8.56 21.12
CA ASP A 343 -7.79 9.29 19.85
C ASP A 343 -9.18 9.30 19.18
N LYS A 344 -9.47 10.37 18.44
CA LYS A 344 -10.70 10.54 17.65
C LYS A 344 -10.33 10.76 16.18
N GLN A 345 -10.38 9.69 15.39
CA GLN A 345 -10.02 9.75 13.98
C GLN A 345 -11.12 10.44 13.16
N GLN A 346 -10.73 11.11 12.07
CA GLN A 346 -11.64 11.92 11.25
C GLN A 346 -12.63 11.09 10.40
N ASP A 347 -12.43 9.79 10.31
CA ASP A 347 -13.26 8.84 9.56
C ASP A 347 -14.42 8.24 10.39
N GLY A 348 -14.55 8.65 11.66
CA GLY A 348 -15.62 8.21 12.56
C GLY A 348 -15.25 7.06 13.48
N TRP A 349 -13.97 6.64 13.51
CA TRP A 349 -13.45 5.65 14.44
C TRP A 349 -12.69 6.31 15.59
N TRP A 350 -12.96 5.86 16.81
CA TRP A 350 -12.27 6.31 18.01
C TRP A 350 -11.41 5.18 18.55
N GLN A 351 -10.26 5.52 19.13
CA GLN A 351 -9.37 4.58 19.78
C GLN A 351 -9.49 4.74 21.29
N GLY A 352 -9.54 3.62 22.00
CA GLY A 352 -9.59 3.64 23.46
C GLY A 352 -9.30 2.29 24.09
N GLU A 353 -9.34 2.26 25.41
CA GLU A 353 -9.09 1.08 26.22
C GLU A 353 -10.34 0.67 27.01
N CYS A 354 -10.69 -0.62 26.92
CA CYS A 354 -11.69 -1.24 27.80
C CYS A 354 -11.13 -2.58 28.30
N GLY A 355 -11.11 -2.78 29.62
CA GLY A 355 -10.71 -4.04 30.25
C GLY A 355 -9.27 -4.49 29.95
N GLY A 356 -8.31 -3.56 29.82
CA GLY A 356 -6.91 -3.88 29.55
C GLY A 356 -6.59 -4.14 28.07
N LYS A 357 -7.55 -3.92 27.17
CA LYS A 357 -7.37 -4.06 25.71
C LYS A 357 -7.58 -2.71 25.03
N ILE A 358 -6.66 -2.38 24.14
CA ILE A 358 -6.69 -1.16 23.32
C ILE A 358 -7.12 -1.55 21.91
N GLY A 359 -8.05 -0.79 21.33
CA GLY A 359 -8.47 -0.95 19.95
C GLY A 359 -9.36 0.19 19.47
N ILE A 360 -9.75 0.13 18.21
CA ILE A 360 -10.64 1.11 17.58
C ILE A 360 -12.10 0.67 17.62
N PHE A 361 -13.03 1.61 17.71
CA PHE A 361 -14.46 1.36 17.70
C PHE A 361 -15.23 2.54 17.06
N PRO A 362 -16.45 2.32 16.55
CA PRO A 362 -17.21 3.38 15.91
C PRO A 362 -17.70 4.44 16.92
N ALA A 363 -17.46 5.71 16.64
CA ALA A 363 -17.91 6.84 17.47
C ALA A 363 -19.43 6.86 17.70
N THR A 364 -20.20 6.33 16.74
CA THR A 364 -21.67 6.28 16.79
C THR A 364 -22.23 5.29 17.81
N TYR A 365 -21.39 4.43 18.40
CA TYR A 365 -21.78 3.41 19.37
C TYR A 365 -21.54 3.83 20.81
N VAL A 366 -21.00 5.03 21.03
CA VAL A 366 -20.59 5.52 22.35
C VAL A 366 -21.10 6.95 22.61
N GLN A 367 -21.14 7.32 23.87
CA GLN A 367 -21.45 8.67 24.34
C GLN A 367 -20.35 9.17 25.28
N GLU A 368 -19.78 10.33 25.01
CA GLU A 368 -18.83 10.98 25.93
C GLU A 368 -19.48 11.31 27.28
N ILE A 369 -18.72 11.17 28.37
CA ILE A 369 -19.18 11.35 29.76
C ILE A 369 -18.73 12.70 30.31
#